data_AF-A0A4V2HGH4-F1
#
_entry.id   AF-A0A4V2HGH4-F1
#
_cell.length_a   1.000
_cell.length_b   1.000
_cell.length_c   1.000
_cell.angle_alpha   90.00
_cell.angle_beta   90.00
_cell.angle_gamma   90.00
#
_symmetry.space_group_name_H-M   'P 1'
#
loop_
_entity.id
_entity.type
_entity.pdbx_description
1 polymer ?
#
loop_
_entity_poly.entity_id
_entity_poly.type
_entity_poly.pdbx_seq_one_letter_code
_entity_poly.pdbx_strand_id
1 'polypeptide(L)'
;MSGAAEAAVPIDGRCFTYVFPCAWEDFCKIGFSRDPLGRIGALHPRWFEFFDLHSGVLIETETVRDARDLELRLRGPLRAHRAPMPLTIRDAAGGQTEWFRGVAAPLATHVVELAQGGYRVLSLHGWLRAAALSRIDRLYDWADAQLSAEEREGLIARTPAGRALGDVLDGYRSLDIDLTDRLSPAIARWYGKV
;
A
#
# COMPACT_ATOMS: atom_id res chain seq x y z
N MET A 1 -0.45 3.48 33.48
CA MET A 1 -1.44 3.59 32.39
C MET A 1 -1.10 2.51 31.38
N SER A 2 -2.08 1.67 31.07
CA SER A 2 -1.93 0.37 30.40
C SER A 2 -1.43 0.51 28.96
N GLY A 3 -0.18 0.10 28.70
CA GLY A 3 0.28 -0.19 27.36
C GLY A 3 -0.36 -1.50 26.91
N ALA A 4 -1.42 -1.41 26.12
CA ALA A 4 -1.89 -2.57 25.37
C ALA A 4 -0.72 -2.98 24.45
N ALA A 5 -0.19 -4.18 24.67
CA ALA A 5 0.74 -4.77 23.71
C ALA A 5 0.02 -4.79 22.36
N GLU A 6 0.53 -4.02 21.41
CA GLU A 6 0.04 -4.00 20.03
C GLU A 6 0.15 -5.44 19.52
N ALA A 7 -0.98 -6.14 19.43
CA ALA A 7 -1.00 -7.52 18.97
C ALA A 7 -0.37 -7.54 17.58
N ALA A 8 0.65 -8.39 17.39
CA ALA A 8 1.40 -8.44 16.15
C ALA A 8 0.45 -8.62 14.96
N VAL A 9 0.50 -7.68 14.00
CA VAL A 9 -0.34 -7.74 12.81
C VAL A 9 0.13 -8.92 11.95
N PRO A 10 -0.74 -9.89 11.64
CA PRO A 10 -0.42 -11.01 10.75
C PRO A 10 -0.05 -10.51 9.35
N ILE A 11 1.06 -10.98 8.82
CA ILE A 11 1.49 -10.66 7.44
C ILE A 11 1.84 -11.89 6.62
N ASP A 12 1.70 -13.08 7.21
CA ASP A 12 1.93 -14.41 6.62
C ASP A 12 0.66 -15.04 6.03
N GLY A 13 -0.47 -14.34 6.08
CA GLY A 13 -1.70 -14.71 5.40
C GLY A 13 -1.46 -15.02 3.92
N ARG A 14 -2.15 -16.05 3.40
CA ARG A 14 -1.80 -16.65 2.10
C ARG A 14 -2.22 -15.79 0.90
N CYS A 15 -3.34 -15.08 1.01
CA CYS A 15 -3.89 -14.16 0.02
C CYS A 15 -4.78 -13.10 0.70
N PHE A 16 -5.03 -12.00 -0.01
CA PHE A 16 -5.88 -10.91 0.47
C PHE A 16 -6.77 -10.40 -0.64
N THR A 17 -8.04 -10.16 -0.33
CA THR A 17 -8.89 -9.23 -1.08
C THR A 17 -8.68 -7.84 -0.49
N TYR A 18 -8.39 -6.85 -1.32
CA TYR A 18 -8.09 -5.50 -0.88
C TYR A 18 -9.13 -4.49 -1.36
N VAL A 19 -9.32 -3.46 -0.53
CA VAL A 19 -9.98 -2.21 -0.89
C VAL A 19 -8.97 -1.10 -0.67
N PHE A 20 -8.62 -0.40 -1.75
CA PHE A 20 -7.75 0.78 -1.71
C PHE A 20 -8.57 2.03 -2.08
N PRO A 21 -9.12 2.76 -1.10
CA PRO A 21 -9.78 4.03 -1.32
C PRO A 21 -8.76 5.10 -1.72
N CYS A 22 -9.16 6.08 -2.52
CA CYS A 22 -8.37 7.27 -2.83
C CYS A 22 -8.57 8.32 -1.72
N ALA A 23 -7.53 9.12 -1.44
CA ALA A 23 -7.56 10.10 -0.35
C ALA A 23 -8.50 11.30 -0.59
N TRP A 24 -8.76 11.66 -1.86
CA TRP A 24 -9.36 12.95 -2.21
C TRP A 24 -10.77 12.86 -2.83
N GLU A 25 -11.20 11.65 -3.21
CA GLU A 25 -12.50 11.41 -3.81
C GLU A 25 -13.09 10.12 -3.25
N ASP A 26 -14.43 10.01 -3.19
CA ASP A 26 -15.11 8.73 -2.93
C ASP A 26 -14.91 7.81 -4.14
N PHE A 27 -13.71 7.26 -4.22
CA PHE A 27 -13.17 6.47 -5.30
C PHE A 27 -12.34 5.35 -4.71
N CYS A 28 -12.44 4.13 -5.22
CA CYS A 28 -11.62 3.04 -4.70
C CYS A 28 -11.28 2.00 -5.76
N LYS A 29 -10.15 1.34 -5.57
CA LYS A 29 -9.79 0.10 -6.26
C LYS A 29 -10.17 -1.08 -5.38
N ILE A 30 -10.85 -2.06 -5.98
CA ILE A 30 -11.03 -3.38 -5.37
C ILE A 30 -10.21 -4.40 -6.17
N GLY A 31 -9.63 -5.38 -5.49
CA GLY A 31 -8.85 -6.44 -6.13
C GLY A 31 -8.38 -7.49 -5.13
N PHE A 32 -7.43 -8.33 -5.53
CA PHE A 32 -6.78 -9.28 -4.63
C PHE A 32 -5.28 -9.39 -4.93
N SER A 33 -4.49 -9.79 -3.94
CA SER A 33 -3.04 -10.00 -4.06
C SER A 33 -2.52 -10.93 -2.96
N ARG A 34 -1.39 -11.60 -3.22
CA ARG A 34 -0.56 -12.21 -2.17
C ARG A 34 0.37 -11.20 -1.50
N ASP A 35 0.68 -10.13 -2.21
CA ASP A 35 1.53 -9.04 -1.74
C ASP A 35 0.80 -7.70 -1.92
N PRO A 36 -0.07 -7.30 -0.98
CA PRO A 36 -0.71 -5.98 -1.00
C PRO A 36 0.28 -4.80 -1.06
N LEU A 37 1.43 -4.87 -0.38
CA LEU A 37 2.44 -3.81 -0.38
C LEU A 37 3.09 -3.65 -1.77
N GLY A 38 3.50 -4.76 -2.39
CA GLY A 38 3.98 -4.72 -3.76
C GLY A 38 2.90 -4.28 -4.75
N ARG A 39 1.65 -4.71 -4.52
CA ARG A 39 0.51 -4.37 -5.39
C ARG A 39 0.19 -2.89 -5.37
N ILE A 40 0.11 -2.27 -4.20
CA ILE A 40 -0.25 -0.85 -4.08
C ILE A 40 0.85 0.04 -4.68
N GLY A 41 2.13 -0.30 -4.47
CA GLY A 41 3.26 0.39 -5.09
C GLY A 41 3.35 0.22 -6.62
N ALA A 42 2.87 -0.89 -7.17
CA ALA A 42 2.78 -1.09 -8.61
C ALA A 42 1.70 -0.19 -9.25
N LEU A 43 0.63 0.14 -8.52
CA LEU A 43 -0.45 0.99 -9.01
C LEU A 43 -0.02 2.47 -9.09
N HIS A 44 0.69 2.97 -8.08
CA HIS A 44 1.12 4.36 -8.01
C HIS A 44 2.45 4.50 -7.25
N PRO A 45 3.45 5.27 -7.75
CA PRO A 45 4.73 5.45 -7.05
C PRO A 45 4.55 6.11 -5.69
N ARG A 46 3.73 7.17 -5.63
CA ARG A 46 3.36 7.87 -4.40
C ARG A 46 2.05 7.33 -3.84
N TRP A 47 1.94 6.01 -3.75
CA TRP A 47 0.71 5.33 -3.32
C TRP A 47 0.21 5.82 -1.96
N PHE A 48 1.13 6.21 -1.08
CA PHE A 48 0.87 6.74 0.26
C PHE A 48 0.18 8.11 0.30
N GLU A 49 0.27 8.90 -0.79
CA GLU A 49 -0.48 10.16 -0.93
C GLU A 49 -1.77 9.97 -1.74
N PHE A 50 -1.76 8.99 -2.63
CA PHE A 50 -2.87 8.75 -3.55
C PHE A 50 -4.01 7.99 -2.86
N PHE A 51 -3.68 6.96 -2.08
CA PHE A 51 -4.66 6.12 -1.39
C PHE A 51 -4.84 6.54 0.07
N ASP A 52 -6.09 6.46 0.55
CA ASP A 52 -6.39 6.57 1.97
C ASP A 52 -6.08 5.23 2.66
N LEU A 53 -4.93 5.19 3.33
CA LEU A 53 -4.45 4.00 4.03
C LEU A 53 -5.25 3.70 5.31
N HIS A 54 -5.94 4.69 5.87
CA HIS A 54 -6.67 4.58 7.13
C HIS A 54 -8.07 4.03 6.90
N SER A 55 -8.72 4.46 5.81
CA SER A 55 -10.01 3.92 5.38
C SER A 55 -9.87 2.62 4.57
N GLY A 56 -8.66 2.29 4.12
CA GLY A 56 -8.39 1.06 3.38
C GLY A 56 -8.42 -0.19 4.26
N VAL A 57 -8.78 -1.32 3.64
CA VAL A 57 -8.86 -2.61 4.33
C VAL A 57 -8.31 -3.75 3.49
N LEU A 58 -7.86 -4.80 4.18
CA LEU A 58 -7.52 -6.10 3.62
C LEU A 58 -8.38 -7.16 4.28
N ILE A 59 -8.86 -8.12 3.50
CA ILE A 59 -9.58 -9.27 4.01
C ILE A 59 -8.74 -10.51 3.70
N GLU A 60 -8.27 -11.18 4.75
CA GLU A 60 -7.38 -12.34 4.63
C GLU A 60 -8.15 -13.55 4.11
N THR A 61 -7.53 -14.29 3.19
CA THR A 61 -8.04 -15.55 2.63
C THR A 61 -6.94 -16.61 2.53
N GLU A 62 -7.35 -17.88 2.44
CA GLU A 62 -6.41 -19.00 2.41
C GLU A 62 -5.84 -19.27 1.00
N THR A 63 -6.61 -18.97 -0.04
CA THR A 63 -6.17 -19.22 -1.42
C THR A 63 -6.46 -18.05 -2.34
N VAL A 64 -5.82 -18.07 -3.51
CA VAL A 64 -6.08 -17.12 -4.60
C VAL A 64 -7.52 -17.24 -5.10
N ARG A 65 -8.06 -18.47 -5.12
CA ARG A 65 -9.45 -18.71 -5.53
C ARG A 65 -10.40 -18.03 -4.56
N ASP A 66 -10.21 -18.22 -3.26
CA ASP A 66 -11.07 -17.60 -2.24
C ASP A 66 -10.98 -16.07 -2.29
N ALA A 67 -9.77 -15.52 -2.49
CA ALA A 67 -9.57 -14.08 -2.64
C ALA A 67 -10.30 -13.52 -3.86
N ARG A 68 -10.31 -14.27 -4.96
CA ARG A 68 -11.01 -13.89 -6.19
C ARG A 68 -12.53 -14.00 -6.02
N ASP A 69 -13.02 -15.06 -5.41
CA ASP A 69 -14.46 -15.24 -5.17
C ASP A 69 -14.98 -14.16 -4.20
N LEU A 70 -14.19 -13.81 -3.19
CA LEU A 70 -14.49 -12.71 -2.28
C LEU A 70 -14.43 -11.34 -2.97
N GLU A 71 -13.45 -11.10 -3.85
CA GLU A 71 -13.38 -9.90 -4.69
C GLU A 71 -14.62 -9.75 -5.57
N LEU A 72 -15.05 -10.83 -6.23
CA LEU A 72 -16.27 -10.87 -7.04
C LEU A 72 -17.51 -10.54 -6.19
N ARG A 73 -17.61 -11.11 -4.99
CA ARG A 73 -18.70 -10.88 -4.05
C ARG A 73 -18.76 -9.42 -3.60
N LEU A 74 -17.62 -8.79 -3.29
CA LEU A 74 -17.57 -7.39 -2.90
C LEU A 74 -17.97 -6.45 -4.04
N ARG A 75 -17.46 -6.69 -5.25
CA ARG A 75 -17.71 -5.77 -6.38
C ARG A 75 -19.05 -5.96 -7.07
N GLY A 76 -19.65 -7.15 -6.94
CA GLY A 76 -20.89 -7.54 -7.63
C GLY A 76 -22.03 -6.53 -7.41
N PRO A 77 -22.36 -6.21 -6.14
CA PRO A 77 -23.36 -5.19 -5.80
C PRO A 77 -23.01 -3.78 -6.31
N LEU A 78 -21.73 -3.47 -6.53
CA LEU A 78 -21.24 -2.15 -6.89
C LEU A 78 -21.14 -1.92 -8.41
N ARG A 79 -21.65 -2.84 -9.24
CA ARG A 79 -21.47 -2.78 -10.71
C ARG A 79 -21.94 -1.47 -11.34
N ALA A 80 -23.01 -0.87 -10.83
CA ALA A 80 -23.54 0.41 -11.32
C ALA A 80 -22.63 1.61 -11.00
N HIS A 81 -21.69 1.44 -10.06
CA HIS A 81 -20.76 2.47 -9.60
C HIS A 81 -19.38 2.38 -10.26
N ARG A 82 -19.21 1.50 -11.26
CA ARG A 82 -17.95 1.36 -11.98
C ARG A 82 -17.53 2.69 -12.58
N ALA A 83 -16.25 3.01 -12.43
CA ALA A 83 -15.67 4.24 -12.91
C ALA A 83 -14.41 3.96 -13.73
N PRO A 84 -14.01 4.87 -14.63
CA PRO A 84 -12.75 4.74 -15.36
C PRO A 84 -11.54 4.87 -14.43
N MET A 85 -10.44 4.22 -14.77
CA MET A 85 -9.18 4.34 -14.03
C MET A 85 -8.71 5.81 -13.96
N PRO A 86 -8.24 6.29 -12.80
CA PRO A 86 -7.63 7.62 -12.67
C PRO A 86 -6.38 7.75 -13.55
N LEU A 87 -6.18 8.92 -14.17
CA LEU A 87 -5.09 9.15 -15.14
C LEU A 87 -3.67 8.98 -14.56
N THR A 88 -3.52 9.13 -13.24
CA THR A 88 -2.23 9.01 -12.55
C THR A 88 -1.83 7.55 -12.26
N ILE A 89 -2.76 6.60 -12.40
CA ILE A 89 -2.49 5.18 -12.17
C ILE A 89 -1.68 4.61 -13.34
N ARG A 90 -0.68 3.79 -13.00
CA ARG A 90 0.17 3.12 -13.98
C ARG A 90 -0.59 1.99 -14.67
N ASP A 91 -0.69 2.08 -15.99
CA ASP A 91 -1.44 1.13 -16.82
C ASP A 91 -0.85 -0.30 -16.81
N ALA A 92 0.48 -0.41 -16.75
CA ALA A 92 1.23 -1.66 -16.84
C ALA A 92 0.98 -2.67 -15.70
N ALA A 93 0.27 -2.28 -14.63
CA ALA A 93 0.03 -3.14 -13.47
C ALA A 93 -1.27 -3.98 -13.57
N GLY A 94 -1.99 -3.97 -14.70
CA GLY A 94 -3.30 -4.65 -14.76
C GLY A 94 -4.30 -4.05 -13.76
N GLY A 95 -4.24 -2.73 -13.61
CA GLY A 95 -5.09 -1.93 -12.73
C GLY A 95 -6.24 -1.24 -13.46
N GLN A 96 -6.46 -1.54 -14.74
CA GLN A 96 -7.40 -0.82 -15.62
C GLN A 96 -8.87 -0.93 -15.18
N THR A 97 -9.20 -2.02 -14.49
CA THR A 97 -10.58 -2.39 -14.17
C THR A 97 -10.82 -2.36 -12.67
N GLU A 98 -12.08 -2.52 -12.25
CA GLU A 98 -12.49 -2.55 -10.82
C GLU A 98 -12.19 -1.27 -10.03
N TRP A 99 -12.37 -0.13 -10.69
CA TRP A 99 -12.51 1.15 -10.02
C TRP A 99 -13.98 1.47 -9.82
N PHE A 100 -14.30 2.06 -8.67
CA PHE A 100 -15.66 2.39 -8.27
C PHE A 100 -15.70 3.78 -7.67
N ARG A 101 -16.80 4.51 -7.87
CA ARG A 101 -17.04 5.85 -7.33
C ARG A 101 -18.36 5.91 -6.57
N GLY A 102 -18.39 6.63 -5.45
CA GLY A 102 -19.61 6.82 -4.67
C GLY A 102 -20.00 5.57 -3.88
N VAL A 103 -19.02 4.79 -3.40
CA VAL A 103 -19.25 3.46 -2.81
C VAL A 103 -18.72 3.30 -1.39
N ALA A 104 -18.12 4.34 -0.80
CA ALA A 104 -17.54 4.24 0.54
C ALA A 104 -18.52 3.68 1.58
N ALA A 105 -19.73 4.22 1.66
CA ALA A 105 -20.76 3.77 2.61
C ALA A 105 -21.23 2.31 2.39
N PRO A 106 -21.73 1.91 1.21
CA PRO A 106 -22.16 0.51 1.01
C PRO A 106 -20.99 -0.48 1.13
N LEU A 107 -19.77 -0.10 0.79
CA LEU A 107 -18.60 -0.94 0.94
C LEU A 107 -18.22 -1.14 2.41
N ALA A 108 -18.26 -0.08 3.22
CA ALA A 108 -18.03 -0.16 4.65
C ALA A 108 -19.01 -1.13 5.33
N THR A 109 -20.30 -1.06 4.98
CA THR A 109 -21.31 -2.01 5.47
C THR A 109 -20.96 -3.45 5.10
N HIS A 110 -20.62 -3.72 3.84
CA HIS A 110 -20.26 -5.08 3.40
C HIS A 110 -19.02 -5.62 4.12
N VAL A 111 -18.01 -4.76 4.35
CA VAL A 111 -16.81 -5.14 5.10
C VAL A 111 -17.14 -5.53 6.55
N VAL A 112 -18.04 -4.79 7.20
CA VAL A 112 -18.52 -5.13 8.56
C VAL A 112 -19.27 -6.46 8.55
N GLU A 113 -20.13 -6.71 7.57
CA GLU A 113 -20.84 -8.00 7.43
C GLU A 113 -19.86 -9.17 7.24
N LEU A 114 -18.78 -8.98 6.47
CA LEU A 114 -17.74 -10.00 6.32
C LEU A 114 -17.03 -10.29 7.64
N ALA A 115 -16.67 -9.25 8.39
CA ALA A 115 -16.06 -9.40 9.71
C ALA A 115 -16.99 -10.17 10.67
N GLN A 116 -18.27 -9.84 10.70
CA GLN A 116 -19.29 -10.56 11.48
C GLN A 116 -19.48 -12.00 11.01
N GLY A 117 -19.28 -12.27 9.72
CA GLY A 117 -19.28 -13.59 9.12
C GLY A 117 -18.01 -14.42 9.38
N GLY A 118 -17.06 -13.91 10.16
CA GLY A 118 -15.84 -14.61 10.56
C GLY A 118 -14.62 -14.39 9.67
N TYR A 119 -14.72 -13.53 8.64
CA TYR A 119 -13.53 -13.13 7.88
C TYR A 119 -12.63 -12.25 8.73
N ARG A 120 -11.32 -12.44 8.59
CA ARG A 120 -10.34 -11.57 9.24
C ARG A 120 -10.13 -10.32 8.39
N VAL A 121 -10.64 -9.19 8.89
CA VAL A 121 -10.47 -7.88 8.28
C VAL A 121 -9.34 -7.13 9.00
N LEU A 122 -8.39 -6.64 8.23
CA LEU A 122 -7.20 -5.95 8.69
C LEU A 122 -7.21 -4.52 8.16
N SER A 123 -6.80 -3.55 8.98
CA SER A 123 -6.55 -2.18 8.51
C SER A 123 -5.44 -2.19 7.46
N LEU A 124 -5.62 -1.48 6.36
CA LEU A 124 -4.59 -1.40 5.32
C LEU A 124 -3.30 -0.79 5.86
N HIS A 125 -3.37 0.36 6.54
CA HIS A 125 -2.21 1.01 7.13
C HIS A 125 -1.41 0.07 8.04
N GLY A 126 -2.07 -0.54 9.05
CA GLY A 126 -1.39 -1.42 10.00
C GLY A 126 -0.75 -2.64 9.34
N TRP A 127 -1.40 -3.24 8.34
CA TRP A 127 -0.83 -4.36 7.60
C TRP A 127 0.35 -3.93 6.72
N LEU A 128 0.23 -2.81 5.98
CA LEU A 128 1.32 -2.30 5.15
C LEU A 128 2.54 -1.95 6.00
N ARG A 129 2.33 -1.36 7.18
CA ARG A 129 3.39 -1.06 8.15
C ARG A 129 4.12 -2.33 8.59
N ALA A 130 3.39 -3.35 9.02
CA ALA A 130 3.99 -4.62 9.42
C ALA A 130 4.73 -5.30 8.25
N ALA A 131 4.15 -5.28 7.05
CA ALA A 131 4.77 -5.82 5.85
C ALA A 131 6.06 -5.06 5.47
N ALA A 132 6.07 -3.73 5.58
CA ALA A 132 7.24 -2.90 5.34
C ALA A 132 8.34 -3.16 6.38
N LEU A 133 7.99 -3.25 7.67
CA LEU A 133 8.93 -3.59 8.73
C LEU A 133 9.60 -4.96 8.51
N SER A 134 8.86 -5.97 8.04
CA SER A 134 9.44 -7.28 7.73
C SER A 134 10.41 -7.29 6.54
N ARG A 135 10.39 -6.24 5.71
CA ARG A 135 11.25 -6.08 4.53
C ARG A 135 12.35 -5.03 4.73
N ILE A 136 12.37 -4.36 5.89
CA ILE A 136 13.20 -3.18 6.12
C ILE A 136 14.70 -3.47 6.00
N ASP A 137 15.16 -4.66 6.39
CA ASP A 137 16.57 -5.03 6.29
C ASP A 137 17.03 -5.09 4.82
N ARG A 138 16.13 -5.48 3.90
CA ARG A 138 16.43 -5.50 2.46
C ARG A 138 16.43 -4.10 1.83
N LEU A 139 15.76 -3.13 2.47
CA LEU A 139 15.74 -1.74 2.00
C LEU A 139 17.13 -1.13 2.04
N TYR A 140 17.91 -1.45 3.09
CA TYR A 140 19.26 -0.92 3.31
C TYR A 140 20.18 -1.21 2.11
N ASP A 141 20.37 -2.50 1.79
CA ASP A 141 21.26 -2.93 0.70
C ASP A 141 20.80 -2.38 -0.66
N TRP A 142 19.49 -2.31 -0.87
CA TRP A 142 18.92 -1.81 -2.11
C TRP A 142 19.15 -0.30 -2.27
N ALA A 143 18.96 0.49 -1.20
CA ALA A 143 19.05 1.94 -1.24
C ALA A 143 20.47 2.44 -1.57
N ASP A 144 21.49 1.83 -0.98
CA ASP A 144 22.90 2.18 -1.24
C ASP A 144 23.30 1.91 -2.70
N ALA A 145 22.66 0.93 -3.34
CA ALA A 145 22.90 0.59 -4.75
C ALA A 145 22.18 1.51 -5.76
N GLN A 146 21.21 2.33 -5.33
CA GLN A 146 20.40 3.13 -6.26
C GLN A 146 21.06 4.42 -6.75
N LEU A 147 21.97 5.01 -5.95
CA LEU A 147 22.52 6.34 -6.23
C LEU A 147 23.98 6.27 -6.70
N SER A 148 24.32 7.07 -7.71
CA SER A 148 25.74 7.31 -8.06
C SER A 148 26.44 8.11 -6.95
N ALA A 149 27.77 8.17 -6.98
CA ALA A 149 28.53 8.98 -6.02
C ALA A 149 28.21 10.48 -6.20
N GLU A 150 28.12 10.95 -7.44
CA GLU A 150 27.82 12.34 -7.78
C GLU A 150 26.42 12.76 -7.32
N GLU A 151 25.42 11.87 -7.44
CA GLU A 151 24.06 12.15 -6.95
C GLU A 151 24.01 12.21 -5.41
N ARG A 152 24.73 11.30 -4.73
CA ARG A 152 24.85 11.30 -3.26
C ARG A 152 25.49 12.58 -2.74
N GLU A 153 26.49 13.09 -3.44
CA GLU A 153 27.17 14.33 -3.10
C GLU A 153 26.37 15.59 -3.48
N GLY A 154 25.33 15.44 -4.30
CA GLY A 154 24.50 16.54 -4.79
C GLY A 154 25.17 17.34 -5.91
N LEU A 155 26.15 16.75 -6.60
CA LEU A 155 26.84 17.35 -7.74
C LEU A 155 25.99 17.30 -9.02
N ILE A 156 24.98 16.43 -9.06
CA ILE A 156 24.01 16.34 -10.14
C ILE A 156 22.57 16.44 -9.61
N ALA A 157 21.65 16.83 -10.50
CA ALA A 157 20.22 16.81 -10.22
C ALA A 157 19.70 15.36 -10.03
N ARG A 158 18.54 15.23 -9.37
CA ARG A 158 17.97 13.90 -9.10
C ARG A 158 17.70 13.12 -10.39
N THR A 159 18.19 11.89 -10.41
CA THR A 159 17.92 10.93 -11.47
C THR A 159 16.54 10.30 -11.27
N PRO A 160 16.00 9.58 -12.27
CA PRO A 160 14.81 8.76 -12.07
C PRO A 160 14.97 7.73 -10.94
N ALA A 161 16.16 7.15 -10.78
CA ALA A 161 16.46 6.21 -9.69
C ALA A 161 16.42 6.92 -8.33
N GLY A 162 17.01 8.11 -8.21
CA GLY A 162 16.93 8.92 -7.00
C GLY A 162 15.50 9.34 -6.65
N ARG A 163 14.66 9.70 -7.64
CA ARG A 163 13.24 9.95 -7.36
C ARG A 163 12.51 8.71 -6.86
N ALA A 164 12.73 7.56 -7.50
CA ALA A 164 12.12 6.30 -7.07
C ALA A 164 12.56 5.88 -5.65
N LEU A 165 13.85 6.08 -5.30
CA LEU A 165 14.32 5.88 -3.94
C LEU A 165 13.60 6.83 -2.97
N GLY A 166 13.48 8.11 -3.31
CA GLY A 166 12.75 9.08 -2.50
C GLY A 166 11.30 8.68 -2.24
N ASP A 167 10.56 8.28 -3.28
CA ASP A 167 9.17 7.80 -3.16
C ASP A 167 9.08 6.56 -2.27
N VAL A 168 10.06 5.63 -2.35
CA VAL A 168 10.10 4.47 -1.46
C VAL A 168 10.30 4.91 0.00
N LEU A 169 11.27 5.79 0.28
CA LEU A 169 11.54 6.28 1.65
C LEU A 169 10.37 7.08 2.22
N ASP A 170 9.72 7.92 1.41
CA ASP A 170 8.48 8.63 1.77
C ASP A 170 7.37 7.65 2.14
N GLY A 171 7.24 6.54 1.39
CA GLY A 171 6.29 5.47 1.69
C GLY A 171 6.54 4.82 3.06
N TYR A 172 7.79 4.56 3.44
CA TYR A 172 8.09 4.06 4.79
C TYR A 172 7.75 5.09 5.87
N ARG A 173 8.09 6.37 5.64
CA ARG A 173 7.73 7.46 6.58
C ARG A 173 6.23 7.62 6.76
N SER A 174 5.46 7.51 5.69
CA SER A 174 3.99 7.58 5.74
C SER A 174 3.32 6.44 6.52
N LEU A 175 4.08 5.37 6.79
CA LEU A 175 3.66 4.23 7.62
C LEU A 175 4.17 4.35 9.07
N ASP A 176 4.60 5.56 9.48
CA ASP A 176 5.17 5.83 10.81
C ASP A 176 6.36 4.91 11.14
N ILE A 177 7.22 4.68 10.14
CA ILE A 177 8.47 3.94 10.31
C ILE A 177 9.62 4.92 10.39
N ASP A 178 10.31 4.92 11.53
CA ASP A 178 11.54 5.69 11.70
C ASP A 178 12.69 5.04 10.92
N LEU A 179 13.28 5.84 10.03
CA LEU A 179 14.37 5.43 9.15
C LEU A 179 15.75 5.91 9.65
N THR A 180 15.80 6.68 10.75
CA THR A 180 17.02 7.36 11.23
C THR A 180 18.19 6.40 11.40
N ASP A 181 17.94 5.21 11.97
CA ASP A 181 18.97 4.17 12.18
C ASP A 181 18.90 3.05 11.13
N ARG A 182 18.14 3.25 10.05
CA ARG A 182 17.86 2.24 9.00
C ARG A 182 18.47 2.58 7.65
N LEU A 183 19.14 3.72 7.55
CA LEU A 183 19.79 4.21 6.33
C LEU A 183 21.28 4.43 6.59
N SER A 184 22.11 4.22 5.57
CA SER A 184 23.51 4.63 5.64
C SER A 184 23.59 6.16 5.83
N PRO A 185 24.62 6.70 6.51
CA PRO A 185 24.75 8.15 6.72
C PRO A 185 24.74 8.97 5.43
N ALA A 186 25.22 8.38 4.32
CA ALA A 186 25.21 9.00 3.00
C ALA A 186 23.77 9.15 2.46
N ILE A 187 22.98 8.07 2.53
CA ILE A 187 21.58 8.09 2.09
C ILE A 187 20.72 8.97 3.00
N ALA A 188 20.92 8.90 4.32
CA ALA A 188 20.21 9.75 5.27
C ALA A 188 20.45 11.25 5.00
N ARG A 189 21.71 11.64 4.71
CA ARG A 189 22.04 13.02 4.34
C ARG A 189 21.46 13.44 2.99
N TRP A 190 21.52 12.56 2.00
CA TRP A 190 20.92 12.81 0.69
C TRP A 190 19.41 13.02 0.83
N TYR A 191 18.73 12.16 1.59
CA TYR A 191 17.29 12.21 1.81
C TYR A 191 16.87 13.39 2.69
N GLY A 192 17.68 13.81 3.66
CA GLY A 192 17.39 14.99 4.50
C GLY A 192 17.48 16.33 3.77
N LYS A 193 18.03 16.37 2.55
CA LYS A 193 18.05 17.55 1.67
C LYS A 193 16.84 17.61 0.73
N VAL A 194 15.94 16.63 0.82
CA VAL A 194 14.81 16.43 -0.10
C VAL A 194 13.61 17.27 0.29
#